data_AF-A0A022Q831-F1
#
_entry.id   AF-A0A022Q831-F1
#
_cell.length_a   1.000
_cell.length_b   1.000
_cell.length_c   1.000
_cell.angle_alpha   90.00
_cell.angle_beta   90.00
_cell.angle_gamma   90.00
#
_symmetry.space_group_name_H-M   'P 1'
#
loop_
_entity.id
_entity.type
_entity.pdbx_description
1 polymer ?
#
loop_
_entity_poly.entity_id
_entity_poly.type
_entity_poly.pdbx_seq_one_letter_code
_entity_poly.pdbx_strand_id
1 'polypeptide(L)'
;MKKACELCEKMARIRCEADEASLCWDCDAKVHAANFLVARHSRNLLCHVCQSPTPWSASGAKVGPAVSFCLKCSDSRIRDGGDEEAPATAAAEAAEEEEERDEKEMENQVVPWSPPESSSTSKNSDGGGCGGGGGET
;
A
#
# COMPACT_ATOMS: atom_id res chain seq x y z
N MET A 1 17.27 -18.58 -1.88
CA MET A 1 16.91 -18.93 -3.28
C MET A 1 16.31 -17.72 -3.94
N LYS A 2 16.65 -17.45 -5.20
CA LYS A 2 16.09 -16.33 -5.97
C LYS A 2 14.78 -16.76 -6.64
N LYS A 3 13.72 -15.94 -6.57
CA LYS A 3 12.43 -16.24 -7.22
C LYS A 3 12.53 -16.01 -8.73
N ALA A 4 12.12 -17.01 -9.51
CA ALA A 4 11.99 -16.94 -10.96
C ALA A 4 10.54 -16.63 -11.35
N CYS A 5 10.37 -16.07 -12.55
CA CYS A 5 9.08 -15.82 -13.15
C CYS A 5 8.46 -17.17 -13.56
N GLU A 6 7.24 -17.43 -13.14
CA GLU A 6 6.57 -18.71 -13.41
C GLU A 6 6.19 -18.92 -14.89
N LEU A 7 6.23 -17.87 -15.71
CA LEU A 7 5.88 -17.91 -17.13
C LEU A 7 7.08 -17.96 -18.07
N CYS A 8 8.24 -17.42 -17.66
CA CYS A 8 9.41 -17.28 -18.55
C CYS A 8 10.75 -17.50 -17.87
N GLU A 9 10.75 -17.92 -16.60
CA GLU A 9 11.93 -18.32 -15.81
C GLU A 9 12.98 -17.23 -15.55
N LYS A 10 12.79 -16.02 -16.12
CA LYS A 10 13.59 -14.82 -15.80
C LYS A 10 13.40 -14.38 -14.35
N MET A 11 14.20 -13.44 -13.87
CA MET A 11 14.08 -12.93 -12.49
C MET A 11 12.70 -12.31 -12.22
N ALA A 12 12.01 -12.81 -11.18
CA ALA A 12 10.74 -12.23 -10.74
C ALA A 12 10.95 -10.91 -10.01
N ARG A 13 10.02 -9.97 -10.22
CA ARG A 13 10.02 -8.61 -9.66
C ARG A 13 8.73 -8.28 -8.92
N ILE A 14 7.63 -8.94 -9.27
CA ILE A 14 6.31 -8.75 -8.67
C ILE A 14 5.80 -10.09 -8.15
N ARG A 15 5.05 -10.05 -7.04
CA ARG A 15 4.21 -11.16 -6.55
C ARG A 15 2.76 -10.73 -6.62
N CYS A 16 1.94 -11.46 -7.38
CA CYS A 16 0.50 -11.36 -7.28
C CYS A 16 0.03 -12.18 -6.07
N GLU A 17 -0.75 -11.57 -5.17
CA GLU A 17 -1.27 -12.27 -3.99
C GLU A 17 -2.43 -13.19 -4.35
N ALA A 18 -3.33 -12.74 -5.23
CA ALA A 18 -4.51 -13.51 -5.63
C ALA A 18 -4.16 -14.82 -6.35
N ASP A 19 -3.23 -14.77 -7.30
CA ASP A 19 -2.78 -15.93 -8.07
C ASP A 19 -1.61 -16.68 -7.41
N GLU A 20 -1.12 -16.20 -6.26
CA GLU A 20 0.08 -16.74 -5.60
C GLU A 20 1.26 -16.95 -6.57
N ALA A 21 1.43 -16.03 -7.51
CA ALA A 21 2.36 -16.15 -8.64
C ALA A 21 3.46 -15.07 -8.61
N SER A 22 4.70 -15.46 -8.91
CA SER A 22 5.84 -14.54 -9.03
C SER A 22 6.12 -14.25 -10.50
N LEU A 23 6.07 -12.97 -10.90
CA LEU A 23 6.14 -12.53 -12.29
C LEU A 23 7.28 -11.52 -12.53
N CYS A 24 7.83 -11.53 -13.75
CA CYS A 24 8.65 -10.43 -14.25
C CYS A 24 7.76 -9.30 -14.78
N TRP A 25 8.34 -8.13 -15.08
CA TRP A 25 7.60 -6.96 -15.57
C TRP A 25 6.77 -7.23 -16.84
N ASP A 26 7.36 -7.92 -17.81
CA ASP A 26 6.68 -8.21 -19.09
C ASP A 26 5.50 -9.16 -18.91
N CYS A 27 5.68 -10.18 -18.06
CA CYS A 27 4.64 -11.17 -17.78
C CYS A 27 3.53 -10.57 -16.90
N ASP A 28 3.88 -9.75 -15.90
CA ASP A 28 2.90 -9.03 -15.08
C ASP A 28 1.96 -8.17 -15.94
N ALA A 29 2.54 -7.37 -16.84
CA ALA A 29 1.77 -6.50 -17.73
C ALA A 29 0.84 -7.31 -18.65
N LYS A 30 1.31 -8.44 -19.20
CA LYS A 30 0.47 -9.31 -20.05
C LYS A 30 -0.69 -9.94 -19.28
N VAL A 31 -0.43 -10.45 -18.08
CA VAL A 31 -1.45 -11.10 -17.23
C VAL A 31 -2.47 -10.06 -16.77
N HIS A 32 -2.03 -8.94 -16.20
CA HIS A 32 -2.92 -7.97 -15.57
C HIS A 32 -3.58 -6.99 -16.55
N ALA A 33 -3.10 -6.90 -17.80
CA ALA A 33 -3.79 -6.18 -18.86
C ALA A 33 -4.83 -7.03 -19.61
N ALA A 34 -4.90 -8.34 -19.37
CA ALA A 34 -5.80 -9.24 -20.11
C ALA A 34 -7.29 -8.91 -19.87
N ASN A 35 -7.68 -8.54 -18.65
CA ASN A 35 -9.02 -8.07 -18.33
C ASN A 35 -9.05 -7.23 -17.04
N PHE A 36 -10.17 -6.58 -16.76
CA PHE A 36 -10.31 -5.70 -15.59
C PHE A 36 -10.40 -6.45 -14.25
N LEU A 37 -10.75 -7.75 -14.24
CA LEU A 37 -10.83 -8.54 -13.01
C LEU A 37 -9.42 -8.83 -12.50
N VAL A 38 -8.54 -9.32 -13.37
CA VAL A 38 -7.13 -9.58 -13.03
C VAL A 38 -6.38 -8.28 -12.75
N ALA A 39 -6.71 -7.18 -13.44
CA ALA A 39 -6.15 -5.87 -13.12
C ALA A 39 -6.40 -5.43 -11.66
N ARG A 40 -7.46 -5.92 -11.01
CA ARG A 40 -7.76 -5.59 -9.60
C ARG A 40 -6.96 -6.42 -8.59
N HIS A 41 -6.18 -7.39 -9.03
CA HIS A 41 -5.36 -8.18 -8.11
C HIS A 41 -4.38 -7.28 -7.36
N SER A 42 -4.18 -7.59 -6.07
CA SER A 42 -3.15 -6.98 -5.24
C SER A 42 -1.79 -7.55 -5.66
N ARG A 43 -0.86 -6.68 -6.01
CA ARG A 43 0.50 -7.05 -6.39
C ARG A 43 1.49 -6.31 -5.53
N ASN A 44 2.46 -7.03 -4.99
CA ASN A 44 3.56 -6.46 -4.22
C ASN A 44 4.85 -6.51 -5.01
N LEU A 45 5.69 -5.48 -4.87
CA LEU A 45 7.06 -5.55 -5.38
C LEU A 45 7.91 -6.45 -4.50
N LEU A 46 8.80 -7.19 -5.16
CA LEU A 46 9.82 -7.99 -4.51
C LEU A 46 11.07 -7.15 -4.29
N CYS A 47 11.66 -7.28 -3.11
CA CYS A 47 12.91 -6.63 -2.75
C CYS A 47 13.98 -6.95 -3.80
N HIS A 48 14.67 -5.93 -4.29
CA HIS A 48 15.68 -6.10 -5.33
C HIS A 48 16.85 -6.99 -4.89
N VAL A 49 17.10 -7.06 -3.57
CA VAL A 49 18.23 -7.80 -2.97
C VAL A 49 17.84 -9.24 -2.64
N CYS A 50 16.84 -9.42 -1.78
CA CYS A 50 16.48 -10.74 -1.24
C CYS A 50 15.18 -11.33 -1.80
N GLN A 51 14.45 -10.58 -2.63
CA GLN A 51 13.16 -10.95 -3.21
C GLN A 51 12.08 -11.32 -2.19
N SER A 52 12.19 -10.81 -0.95
CA SER A 52 11.06 -10.77 -0.03
C SER A 52 10.00 -9.79 -0.53
N PRO A 53 8.69 -10.02 -0.30
CA PRO A 53 7.68 -8.99 -0.54
C PRO A 53 8.03 -7.71 0.22
N THR A 54 7.80 -6.58 -0.43
CA THR A 54 7.94 -5.25 0.17
C THR A 54 6.55 -4.69 0.51
N PRO A 55 6.44 -3.69 1.41
CA PRO A 55 5.16 -3.08 1.77
C PRO A 55 4.48 -2.33 0.61
N TRP A 56 5.22 -2.09 -0.47
CA TRP A 56 4.67 -1.44 -1.65
C TRP A 56 3.72 -2.39 -2.38
N SER A 57 2.48 -1.95 -2.59
CA SER A 57 1.46 -2.66 -3.35
C SER A 57 0.83 -1.78 -4.42
N ALA A 58 0.35 -2.41 -5.50
CA ALA A 58 -0.42 -1.73 -6.54
C ALA A 58 -1.40 -2.66 -7.25
N SER A 59 -2.47 -2.04 -7.75
CA SER A 59 -3.47 -2.64 -8.63
C SER A 59 -3.61 -1.80 -9.90
N GLY A 60 -4.19 -2.37 -10.95
CA GLY A 60 -4.40 -1.76 -12.27
C GLY A 60 -3.80 -2.60 -13.41
N ALA A 61 -4.04 -2.21 -14.66
CA ALA A 61 -3.56 -2.98 -15.81
C ALA A 61 -2.03 -2.90 -16.01
N LYS A 62 -1.40 -1.80 -15.57
CA LYS A 62 0.04 -1.58 -15.71
C LYS A 62 0.64 -1.09 -14.40
N VAL A 63 1.76 -1.70 -14.01
CA VAL A 63 2.66 -1.16 -13.00
C VAL A 63 3.95 -0.80 -13.71
N GLY A 64 4.37 0.46 -13.59
CA GLY A 64 5.63 0.92 -14.18
C GLY A 64 6.82 0.23 -13.51
N PRO A 65 7.96 0.04 -14.23
CA PRO A 65 9.16 -0.50 -13.62
C PRO A 65 9.59 0.32 -12.40
N ALA A 66 9.68 -0.34 -11.25
CA ALA A 66 10.09 0.26 -9.99
C ALA A 66 11.07 -0.65 -9.26
N VAL A 67 11.85 -0.08 -8.35
CA VAL A 67 12.72 -0.85 -7.45
C VAL A 67 12.27 -0.63 -6.03
N SER A 68 12.18 -1.70 -5.25
CA SER A 68 11.88 -1.65 -3.83
C SER A 68 12.90 -2.44 -3.03
N PHE A 69 13.05 -2.04 -1.77
CA PHE A 69 13.90 -2.71 -0.79
C PHE A 69 13.04 -3.04 0.42
N CYS A 70 13.24 -4.20 1.04
CA CYS A 70 12.63 -4.50 2.32
C CYS A 70 13.41 -3.81 3.45
N LEU A 71 12.76 -3.60 4.61
CA LEU A 71 13.34 -2.91 5.77
C LEU A 71 14.70 -3.50 6.19
N LYS A 72 14.86 -4.82 6.05
CA LYS A 72 16.13 -5.51 6.36
C LYS A 72 17.24 -5.14 5.36
N CYS A 73 16.92 -5.08 4.07
CA CYS A 73 17.90 -4.80 3.02
C CYS A 73 18.15 -3.30 2.80
N SER A 74 17.27 -2.42 3.30
CA SER A 74 17.54 -0.98 3.33
C SER A 74 18.59 -0.64 4.39
N ASP A 75 18.51 -1.26 5.58
CA ASP A 75 19.43 -1.02 6.70
C ASP A 75 20.86 -1.52 6.43
N SER A 76 21.00 -2.66 5.72
CA SER A 76 22.32 -3.24 5.41
C SER A 76 23.19 -2.38 4.48
N ARG A 77 22.64 -1.36 3.81
CA ARG A 77 23.41 -0.44 2.96
C ARG A 77 24.10 0.69 3.75
N ILE A 78 23.76 0.85 5.03
CA ILE A 78 24.24 1.98 5.85
C ILE A 78 25.43 1.58 6.73
N ARG A 79 25.66 0.27 6.96
CA ARG A 79 26.66 -0.21 7.93
C ARG A 79 28.04 -0.57 7.37
N ASP A 80 28.28 -0.38 6.08
CA ASP A 80 29.62 -0.56 5.46
C ASP A 80 30.40 0.78 5.49
N GLY A 81 30.43 1.41 6.66
CA GLY A 81 31.23 2.58 6.97
C GLY A 81 31.85 2.33 8.33
N GLY A 82 33.09 1.85 8.35
CA GLY A 82 33.77 1.46 9.58
C GLY A 82 33.86 2.60 10.58
N ASP A 83 33.35 2.38 11.78
CA ASP A 83 33.84 3.05 12.98
C ASP A 83 34.96 2.18 13.57
N GLU A 84 36.20 2.60 13.31
CA GLU A 84 37.31 2.22 14.16
C GLU A 84 37.07 2.81 15.56
N GLU A 85 37.27 1.95 16.55
CA GLU A 85 37.18 2.21 17.98
C GLU A 85 37.97 3.48 18.37
N ALA A 86 37.29 4.51 18.87
CA ALA A 86 37.93 5.64 19.53
C ALA A 86 37.62 5.60 21.04
N PRO A 87 38.63 5.44 21.92
CA PRO A 87 38.42 5.30 23.36
C PRO A 87 38.12 6.62 24.07
N ALA A 88 37.46 6.46 25.22
CA ALA A 88 36.94 7.48 26.12
C ALA A 88 37.91 8.62 26.51
N THR A 89 37.39 9.86 26.54
CA THR A 89 37.88 10.90 27.44
C THR A 89 36.70 11.58 28.13
N ALA A 90 36.64 11.44 29.45
CA ALA A 90 35.72 12.15 30.34
C ALA A 90 36.19 13.60 30.57
N ALA A 91 35.27 14.56 30.68
CA ALA A 91 35.27 15.61 31.72
C ALA A 91 34.12 16.63 31.59
N ALA A 92 33.47 16.83 32.75
CA ALA A 92 32.97 18.08 33.33
C ALA A 92 31.60 18.68 32.92
N GLU A 93 30.94 19.20 33.96
CA GLU A 93 29.52 19.56 34.11
C GLU A 93 29.18 21.04 33.87
N ALA A 94 27.87 21.29 33.84
CA ALA A 94 27.12 22.50 34.21
C ALA A 94 27.00 23.67 33.20
N ALA A 95 25.77 23.94 32.75
CA ALA A 95 24.95 25.06 33.22
C ALA A 95 23.66 25.18 32.39
N GLU A 96 22.56 25.45 33.08
CA GLU A 96 21.20 25.68 32.60
C GLU A 96 21.09 27.08 31.96
N GLU A 97 20.44 27.21 30.80
CA GLU A 97 19.67 28.42 30.45
C GLU A 97 18.45 28.02 29.60
N GLU A 98 17.27 28.27 30.15
CA GLU A 98 15.98 28.16 29.51
C GLU A 98 15.73 29.42 28.67
N GLU A 99 15.50 29.29 27.36
CA GLU A 99 14.84 30.35 26.58
C GLU A 99 13.81 29.75 25.62
N GLU A 100 12.57 30.19 25.85
CA GLU A 100 11.38 29.91 25.05
C GLU A 100 11.51 30.40 23.62
N ARG A 101 11.00 29.64 22.64
CA ARG A 101 10.47 30.25 21.41
C ARG A 101 9.53 29.36 20.59
N ASP A 102 8.26 29.80 20.59
CA ASP A 102 7.26 29.73 19.52
C ASP A 102 6.92 28.37 18.90
N GLU A 103 5.93 27.73 19.53
CA GLU A 103 5.03 26.76 18.92
C GLU A 103 4.30 27.41 17.73
N LYS A 104 4.65 27.06 16.50
CA LYS A 104 3.77 27.28 15.35
C LYS A 104 2.97 26.01 15.11
N GLU A 105 1.77 25.96 15.70
CA GLU A 105 0.70 25.06 15.30
C GLU A 105 0.44 25.23 13.80
N MET A 106 0.88 24.24 13.02
CA MET A 106 0.36 24.03 11.67
C MET A 106 -0.84 23.11 11.82
N GLU A 107 -2.03 23.71 11.88
CA GLU A 107 -3.30 23.00 11.90
C GLU A 107 -3.48 22.23 10.59
N ASN A 108 -3.05 20.97 10.56
CA ASN A 108 -3.53 20.02 9.57
C ASN A 108 -4.98 19.70 9.94
N GLN A 109 -5.89 20.52 9.43
CA GLN A 109 -7.33 20.36 9.60
C GLN A 109 -7.79 19.09 8.87
N VAL A 110 -7.83 17.97 9.60
CA VAL A 110 -8.49 16.73 9.17
C VAL A 110 -9.99 16.96 9.30
N VAL A 111 -10.66 17.10 8.17
CA VAL A 111 -12.12 17.08 8.14
C VAL A 111 -12.59 15.65 8.44
N PRO A 112 -13.54 15.45 9.37
CA PRO A 112 -14.23 14.18 9.47
C PRO A 112 -15.01 14.00 8.17
N TRP A 113 -14.64 13.00 7.36
CA TRP A 113 -15.45 12.65 6.21
C TRP A 113 -16.75 12.03 6.70
N SER A 114 -17.85 12.78 6.61
CA SER A 114 -19.20 12.23 6.78
C SER A 114 -19.58 11.45 5.52
N PRO A 115 -19.85 10.13 5.62
CA PRO A 115 -20.57 9.44 4.56
C PRO A 115 -21.99 10.02 4.46
N PRO A 116 -22.60 10.11 3.28
CA PRO A 116 -23.98 10.54 3.15
C PRO A 116 -24.91 9.57 3.90
N GLU A 117 -25.64 10.10 4.88
CA GLU A 117 -26.66 9.35 5.62
C GLU A 117 -27.84 9.03 4.71
N SER A 118 -27.99 7.75 4.36
CA SER A 118 -29.30 7.22 3.95
C SER A 118 -30.15 6.99 5.19
N SER A 119 -30.71 8.06 5.73
CA SER A 119 -31.70 7.99 6.81
C SER A 119 -33.09 8.17 6.22
N SER A 120 -33.87 7.09 6.20
CA SER A 120 -35.35 7.16 6.22
C SER A 120 -35.91 5.91 6.90
N THR A 121 -35.98 6.03 8.23
CA THR A 121 -37.00 5.51 9.14
C THR A 121 -38.01 4.49 8.63
N SER A 122 -38.01 3.31 9.27
CA SER A 122 -39.13 2.37 9.29
C SER A 122 -40.39 3.00 9.89
N LYS A 123 -41.53 2.93 9.19
CA LYS A 123 -42.87 2.92 9.80
C LYS A 123 -43.80 1.99 9.02
N ASN A 124 -44.27 0.95 9.71
CA ASN A 124 -45.35 0.04 9.32
C ASN A 124 -46.58 0.81 8.82
N SER A 125 -47.34 0.22 7.90
CA SER A 125 -48.79 0.00 8.07
C SER A 125 -49.33 -0.81 6.89
N ASP A 126 -49.91 -1.95 7.23
CA ASP A 126 -50.95 -2.64 6.49
C ASP A 126 -51.98 -1.70 5.84
N GLY A 127 -52.48 -2.11 4.67
CA GLY A 127 -53.88 -1.91 4.33
C GLY A 127 -54.16 -1.16 3.04
N GLY A 128 -54.95 -1.82 2.18
CA GLY A 128 -55.95 -1.13 1.36
C GLY A 128 -55.70 -1.19 -0.15
N GLY A 129 -56.26 -2.20 -0.79
CA GLY A 129 -56.40 -2.24 -2.25
C GLY A 129 -57.50 -1.33 -2.80
N CYS A 130 -57.45 -1.11 -4.11
CA CYS A 130 -58.53 -0.87 -5.08
C CYS A 130 -57.83 -0.43 -6.37
N GLY A 131 -58.16 -0.83 -7.59
CA GLY A 131 -59.32 -1.51 -8.13
C GLY A 131 -59.53 -0.95 -9.54
N GLY A 132 -59.69 -1.83 -10.53
CA GLY A 132 -60.21 -1.54 -11.88
C GLY A 132 -59.28 -0.77 -12.82
N GLY A 133 -59.23 -1.05 -14.12
CA GLY A 133 -60.05 -1.93 -14.94
C GLY A 133 -60.02 -1.43 -16.39
N GLY A 134 -60.17 -2.37 -17.33
CA GLY A 134 -60.52 -2.14 -18.74
C GLY A 134 -59.41 -1.50 -19.60
N GLY A 135 -59.12 -1.95 -20.81
CA GLY A 135 -59.84 -2.84 -21.71
C GLY A 135 -59.47 -2.41 -23.13
N GLU A 136 -59.35 -3.40 -24.02
CA GLU A 136 -59.57 -3.40 -25.47
C GLU A 136 -58.93 -2.26 -26.33
N THR A 137 -58.23 -2.56 -27.41
CA THR A 137 -58.60 -3.43 -28.54
C THR A 137 -57.40 -4.02 -29.24
#